data_AF-A0A7S1S8K3-F1
#
_entry.id   AF-A0A7S1S8K3-F1
#
_cell.length_a   1.000
_cell.length_b   1.000
_cell.length_c   1.000
_cell.angle_alpha   90.00
_cell.angle_beta   90.00
_cell.angle_gamma   90.00
#
_symmetry.space_group_name_H-M   'P 1'
#
loop_
_entity.id
_entity.type
_entity.pdbx_description
1 polymer ?
#
loop_
_entity_poly.entity_id
_entity_poly.type
_entity_poly.pdbx_seq_one_letter_code
_entity_poly.pdbx_strand_id
1 'polypeptide(L)'
;QDGGAARAPAQPAQAGWKTWPNLPETSEPAKRATLLVLGRRWNVLRPRRPCCEFHAAMEAIRSVVVSLLEKDCKPRVQEHAPRHCSFCGILDVERDGAACNICGASESADNSEQAPVHMAL
;
A
#
# COMPACT_ATOMS: atom_id res chain seq x y z
N GLN A 1 37.61 11.91 -31.87
CA GLN A 1 36.32 11.80 -32.60
C GLN A 1 35.26 11.77 -31.51
N ASP A 2 34.77 12.95 -31.13
CA ASP A 2 33.84 13.10 -30.01
C ASP A 2 32.41 12.85 -30.47
N GLY A 3 31.86 11.71 -30.06
CA GLY A 3 30.48 11.32 -30.34
C GLY A 3 29.52 12.16 -29.51
N GLY A 4 28.97 13.22 -30.11
CA GLY A 4 27.94 14.05 -29.51
C GLY A 4 26.67 13.23 -29.23
N ALA A 5 26.44 12.91 -27.96
CA ALA A 5 25.19 12.31 -27.52
C ALA A 5 24.04 13.31 -27.75
N ALA A 6 23.20 13.02 -28.74
CA ALA A 6 22.00 13.79 -29.04
C ALA A 6 21.10 13.84 -27.79
N ARG A 7 20.97 15.04 -27.22
CA ARG A 7 20.13 15.30 -26.05
C ARG A 7 18.68 15.17 -26.49
N ALA A 8 17.99 14.15 -25.97
CA ALA A 8 16.58 13.90 -26.28
C ALA A 8 15.74 15.17 -25.99
N PRO A 9 14.73 15.46 -26.83
CA PRO A 9 13.87 16.62 -26.64
C PRO A 9 13.18 16.55 -25.27
N ALA A 10 13.20 17.67 -24.55
CA ALA A 10 12.49 17.81 -23.29
C ALA A 10 10.99 17.59 -23.54
N GLN A 11 10.41 16.57 -22.90
CA GLN A 11 8.98 16.33 -22.98
C GLN A 11 8.23 17.53 -22.34
N PRO A 12 7.13 18.00 -22.95
CA PRO A 12 6.34 19.09 -22.39
C PRO A 12 5.82 18.69 -21.01
N ALA A 13 5.96 19.61 -20.05
CA ALA A 13 5.44 19.42 -18.71
C ALA A 13 3.90 19.28 -18.79
N GLN A 14 3.38 18.10 -18.46
CA GLN A 14 1.94 17.90 -18.36
C GLN A 14 1.41 18.72 -17.17
N ALA A 15 0.47 19.62 -17.44
CA ALA A 15 -0.19 20.42 -16.41
C ALA A 15 -1.15 19.55 -15.59
N GLY A 16 -0.63 18.93 -14.53
CA GLY A 16 -1.40 18.11 -13.59
C GLY A 16 -1.74 18.87 -12.30
N TRP A 17 -2.81 18.44 -11.64
CA TRP A 17 -3.17 18.89 -10.29
C TRP A 17 -2.53 17.96 -9.27
N LYS A 18 -1.97 18.49 -8.18
CA LYS A 18 -1.43 17.68 -7.09
C LYS A 18 -2.57 17.12 -6.24
N THR A 19 -2.45 15.85 -5.85
CA THR A 19 -3.37 15.22 -4.89
C THR A 19 -3.37 15.93 -3.54
N TRP A 20 -2.21 16.45 -3.11
CA TRP A 20 -2.08 17.32 -1.92
C TRP A 20 -1.34 18.61 -2.31
N PRO A 21 -2.02 19.76 -2.38
CA PRO A 21 -1.44 20.99 -2.94
C PRO A 21 -0.22 21.50 -2.15
N ASN A 22 -0.19 21.27 -0.84
CA ASN A 22 0.84 21.75 0.06
C ASN A 22 2.06 20.82 0.20
N LEU A 23 2.04 19.65 -0.46
CA LEU A 23 3.18 18.72 -0.42
C LEU A 23 4.03 18.86 -1.71
N PRO A 24 5.37 18.79 -1.60
CA PRO A 24 6.21 18.65 -2.77
C PRO A 24 5.91 17.33 -3.47
N GLU A 25 6.05 17.29 -4.80
CA GLU A 25 5.91 16.03 -5.52
C GLU A 25 7.04 15.09 -5.11
N THR A 26 6.71 13.84 -4.82
CA THR A 26 7.70 12.80 -4.58
C THR A 26 8.56 12.60 -5.83
N SER A 27 9.89 12.73 -5.70
CA SER A 27 10.80 12.55 -6.82
C SER A 27 10.70 11.15 -7.44
N GLU A 28 10.97 11.02 -8.73
CA GLU A 28 10.95 9.73 -9.44
C GLU A 28 11.88 8.66 -8.80
N PRO A 29 13.13 8.98 -8.39
CA PRO A 29 13.96 8.03 -7.66
C PRO A 29 13.33 7.57 -6.33
N ALA A 30 12.67 8.48 -5.61
CA ALA A 30 12.00 8.13 -4.35
C ALA A 30 10.77 7.23 -4.60
N LYS A 31 9.96 7.50 -5.64
CA LYS A 31 8.86 6.63 -6.07
C LYS A 31 9.36 5.20 -6.36
N ARG A 32 10.45 5.06 -7.12
CA ARG A 32 11.07 3.76 -7.44
C ARG A 32 11.59 3.05 -6.19
N ALA A 33 12.29 3.77 -5.31
CA ALA A 33 12.80 3.21 -4.06
C ALA A 33 11.65 2.68 -3.17
N THR A 34 10.55 3.43 -3.07
CA THR A 34 9.35 2.99 -2.34
C THR A 34 8.76 1.71 -2.92
N LEU A 35 8.61 1.61 -4.24
CA LEU A 35 8.11 0.38 -4.88
C LEU A 35 9.03 -0.83 -4.64
N LEU A 36 10.34 -0.63 -4.64
CA LEU A 36 11.32 -1.68 -4.32
C LEU A 36 11.20 -2.14 -2.87
N VAL A 37 11.07 -1.21 -1.92
CA VAL A 37 10.88 -1.52 -0.51
C VAL A 37 9.57 -2.26 -0.29
N LEU A 38 8.49 -1.85 -0.94
CA LEU A 38 7.20 -2.53 -0.89
C LEU A 38 7.29 -3.95 -1.44
N GLY A 39 7.87 -4.12 -2.64
CA GLY A 39 8.01 -5.43 -3.28
C GLY A 39 8.82 -6.42 -2.44
N ARG A 40 9.86 -5.96 -1.73
CA ARG A 40 10.65 -6.80 -0.81
C ARG A 40 9.90 -7.28 0.42
N ARG A 41 8.81 -6.59 0.80
CA ARG A 41 7.99 -6.95 1.97
C ARG A 41 6.85 -7.90 1.63
N TRP A 42 6.57 -8.13 0.34
CA TRP A 42 5.46 -8.98 -0.09
C TRP A 42 5.92 -10.43 -0.24
N ASN A 43 5.21 -11.34 0.41
CA ASN A 43 5.38 -12.77 0.18
C ASN A 43 4.58 -13.19 -1.06
N VAL A 44 5.19 -13.07 -2.23
CA VAL A 44 4.55 -13.35 -3.52
C VAL A 44 4.79 -14.79 -3.95
N LEU A 45 3.75 -15.46 -4.43
CA LEU A 45 3.93 -16.76 -5.08
C LEU A 45 4.76 -16.54 -6.34
N ARG A 46 5.88 -17.24 -6.47
CA ARG A 46 6.68 -17.22 -7.69
C ARG A 46 6.05 -18.17 -8.71
N PRO A 47 5.40 -17.70 -9.79
CA PRO A 47 4.99 -18.61 -10.86
C PRO A 47 6.22 -19.33 -11.44
N ARG A 48 6.03 -20.41 -12.20
CA ARG A 48 7.17 -21.10 -12.83
C ARG A 48 7.97 -20.25 -13.82
N ARG A 49 7.53 -19.01 -14.13
CA ARG A 49 8.15 -18.11 -15.12
C ARG A 49 8.15 -16.61 -14.74
N PRO A 50 8.83 -16.22 -13.67
CA PRO A 50 9.60 -14.98 -13.67
C PRO A 50 11.10 -15.31 -13.53
N CYS A 51 11.95 -14.49 -14.13
CA CYS A 51 13.39 -14.73 -14.14
C CYS A 51 14.06 -14.51 -12.77
N CYS A 52 13.43 -13.80 -11.82
CA CYS A 52 13.91 -13.63 -10.44
C CYS A 52 12.83 -13.12 -9.47
N GLU A 53 13.16 -13.08 -8.17
CA GLU A 53 12.35 -12.48 -7.08
C GLU A 53 11.88 -11.05 -7.39
N PHE A 54 12.78 -10.22 -7.90
CA PHE A 54 12.47 -8.83 -8.23
C PHE A 54 11.34 -8.75 -9.26
N HIS A 55 11.43 -9.51 -10.36
CA HIS A 55 10.39 -9.49 -11.38
C HIS A 55 9.06 -10.10 -10.90
N ALA A 56 9.10 -11.11 -10.01
CA ALA A 56 7.89 -11.62 -9.38
C ALA A 56 7.20 -10.57 -8.51
N ALA A 57 7.95 -9.82 -7.71
CA ALA A 57 7.43 -8.73 -6.88
C ALA A 57 6.88 -7.57 -7.73
N MET A 58 7.58 -7.19 -8.80
CA MET A 58 7.09 -6.13 -9.71
C MET A 58 5.80 -6.53 -10.43
N GLU A 59 5.68 -7.80 -10.86
CA GLU A 59 4.45 -8.29 -11.48
C GLU A 59 3.28 -8.31 -10.47
N ALA A 60 3.53 -8.68 -9.21
CA ALA A 60 2.54 -8.61 -8.16
C ALA A 60 2.08 -7.17 -7.88
N ILE A 61 3.01 -6.22 -7.78
CA ILE A 61 2.68 -4.80 -7.64
C ILE A 61 1.85 -4.32 -8.83
N ARG A 62 2.26 -4.66 -10.06
CA ARG A 62 1.53 -4.31 -11.28
C ARG A 62 0.10 -4.84 -11.24
N SER A 63 -0.09 -6.10 -10.88
CA SER A 63 -1.42 -6.72 -10.77
C SER A 63 -2.31 -6.00 -9.76
N VAL A 64 -1.77 -5.64 -8.58
CA VAL A 64 -2.50 -4.86 -7.57
C VAL A 64 -2.86 -3.47 -8.09
N VAL A 65 -1.94 -2.78 -8.77
CA VAL A 65 -2.21 -1.45 -9.35
C VAL A 65 -3.32 -1.53 -10.39
N VAL A 66 -3.30 -2.51 -11.29
CA VAL A 66 -4.37 -2.72 -12.28
C VAL A 66 -5.72 -2.93 -11.58
N SER A 67 -5.77 -3.82 -10.60
CA SER A 67 -7.00 -4.06 -9.83
C SER A 67 -7.50 -2.83 -9.07
N LEU A 68 -6.61 -1.98 -8.56
CA LEU A 68 -6.98 -0.73 -7.90
C LEU A 68 -7.53 0.32 -8.88
N LEU A 69 -6.98 0.38 -10.10
CA LEU A 69 -7.42 1.30 -11.15
C LEU A 69 -8.77 0.89 -11.76
N GLU A 70 -9.13 -0.39 -11.70
CA GLU A 70 -10.42 -0.91 -12.15
C GLU A 70 -11.58 -0.62 -11.18
N LYS A 71 -11.27 -0.23 -9.93
CA LYS A 71 -12.30 0.11 -8.94
C LYS A 71 -12.83 1.52 -9.20
N ASP A 72 -14.14 1.69 -9.07
CA ASP A 72 -14.78 3.01 -9.13
C ASP A 72 -14.15 3.96 -8.13
N CYS A 73 -13.82 5.17 -8.59
CA CYS A 73 -13.32 6.25 -7.74
C CYS A 73 -14.35 6.53 -6.64
N LYS A 74 -14.08 6.07 -5.42
CA LYS A 74 -14.85 6.53 -4.25
C LYS A 74 -14.47 8.00 -4.02
N PRO A 75 -15.42 8.96 -4.10
CA PRO A 75 -15.12 10.40 -4.12
C PRO A 75 -14.42 10.92 -2.86
N ARG A 76 -14.35 10.11 -1.80
CA ARG A 76 -13.48 10.32 -0.65
C ARG A 76 -12.93 8.96 -0.23
N VAL A 77 -11.60 8.81 -0.20
CA VAL A 77 -10.97 7.88 0.72
C VAL A 77 -11.42 8.37 2.09
N GLN A 78 -12.33 7.66 2.76
CA GLN A 78 -12.85 8.13 4.04
C GLN A 78 -11.67 8.30 4.97
N GLU A 79 -11.35 9.56 5.32
CA GLU A 79 -10.23 9.93 6.19
C GLU A 79 -10.37 9.32 7.59
N HIS A 80 -11.56 8.78 7.89
CA HIS A 80 -11.88 8.09 9.13
C HIS A 80 -12.41 6.71 8.78
N ALA A 81 -11.53 5.72 8.61
CA ALA A 81 -11.99 4.36 8.80
C ALA A 81 -12.29 4.18 10.31
N PRO A 82 -13.42 3.56 10.66
CA PRO A 82 -13.90 3.52 12.03
C PRO A 82 -13.00 2.71 12.97
N ARG A 83 -12.06 1.90 12.43
CA ARG A 83 -11.17 1.07 13.23
C ARG A 83 -9.87 0.71 12.50
N HIS A 84 -8.79 0.56 13.27
CA HIS A 84 -7.61 -0.19 12.84
C HIS A 84 -7.73 -1.63 13.34
N CYS A 85 -7.34 -2.61 12.52
CA CYS A 85 -7.18 -3.97 12.99
C CYS A 85 -6.09 -4.02 14.07
N SER A 86 -6.41 -4.57 15.24
CA SER A 86 -5.46 -4.71 16.36
C SER A 86 -4.29 -5.67 16.04
N PHE A 87 -4.47 -6.58 15.09
CA PHE A 87 -3.44 -7.55 14.69
C PHE A 87 -2.47 -6.99 13.64
N CYS A 88 -2.99 -6.45 12.53
CA CYS A 88 -2.14 -5.97 11.43
C CYS A 88 -1.95 -4.45 11.36
N GLY A 89 -2.69 -3.67 12.18
CA GLY A 89 -2.61 -2.21 12.23
C GLY A 89 -3.24 -1.50 11.02
N ILE A 90 -3.80 -2.23 10.06
CA ILE A 90 -4.38 -1.65 8.83
C ILE A 90 -5.81 -1.20 9.10
N LEU A 91 -6.19 -0.06 8.51
CA LEU A 91 -7.56 0.48 8.52
C LEU A 91 -8.53 -0.56 7.96
N ASP A 92 -9.46 -1.02 8.79
CA ASP A 92 -10.54 -1.89 8.37
C ASP A 92 -11.77 -1.04 8.03
N VAL A 93 -12.27 -1.22 6.82
CA VAL A 93 -13.37 -0.42 6.27
C VAL A 93 -14.72 -1.12 6.38
N GLU A 94 -14.75 -2.43 6.65
CA GLU A 94 -16.02 -3.16 6.72
C GLU A 94 -16.45 -3.41 8.17
N ARG A 95 -17.68 -3.00 8.45
CA ARG A 95 -18.26 -2.94 9.80
C ARG A 95 -18.75 -4.30 10.29
N ASP A 96 -18.75 -5.32 9.44
CA ASP A 96 -19.56 -6.53 9.65
C ASP A 96 -18.87 -7.57 10.57
N GLY A 97 -17.77 -7.18 11.21
CA GLY A 97 -17.42 -7.67 12.55
C GLY A 97 -16.90 -9.10 12.66
N ALA A 98 -16.66 -9.82 11.55
CA ALA A 98 -16.23 -11.22 11.63
C ALA A 98 -14.71 -11.41 11.54
N ALA A 99 -14.01 -10.71 10.65
CA ALA A 99 -12.57 -10.82 10.48
C ALA A 99 -12.01 -9.62 9.72
N CYS A 100 -10.74 -9.27 9.98
CA CYS A 100 -10.04 -8.26 9.23
C CYS A 100 -9.91 -8.68 7.77
N ASN A 101 -10.42 -7.87 6.84
CA ASN A 101 -10.36 -8.14 5.40
C ASN A 101 -8.93 -8.23 4.83
N ILE A 102 -7.93 -7.79 5.60
CA ILE A 102 -6.52 -7.81 5.18
C ILE A 102 -5.75 -9.01 5.75
N CYS A 103 -5.88 -9.28 7.06
CA CYS A 103 -5.10 -10.34 7.71
C CYS A 103 -5.94 -11.56 8.12
N GLY A 104 -7.25 -11.52 7.98
CA GLY A 104 -8.17 -12.59 8.35
C GLY A 104 -8.34 -12.79 9.86
N ALA A 105 -7.67 -11.99 10.70
CA ALA A 105 -7.81 -12.08 12.15
C ALA A 105 -9.23 -11.67 12.57
N SER A 106 -9.96 -12.56 13.24
CA SER A 106 -11.18 -12.23 13.96
C SER A 106 -10.81 -11.62 15.31
N GLU A 107 -11.42 -10.50 15.66
CA GLU A 107 -11.39 -10.06 17.06
C GLU A 107 -12.27 -11.04 17.82
N SER A 108 -11.64 -12.01 18.51
CA SER A 108 -12.35 -12.87 19.43
C SER A 108 -13.08 -11.96 20.43
N ALA A 109 -14.40 -12.04 20.48
CA ALA A 109 -15.23 -11.27 21.43
C ALA A 109 -14.96 -11.64 22.91
N ASP A 110 -13.93 -12.43 23.18
CA ASP A 110 -13.39 -12.73 24.51
C ASP A 110 -12.65 -11.52 25.07
N ASN A 111 -13.42 -10.46 25.36
CA ASN A 111 -13.06 -9.49 26.38
C ASN A 111 -14.00 -9.66 27.58
N SER A 112 -14.32 -10.91 27.92
CA SER A 112 -14.98 -11.29 29.17
C SER A 112 -13.98 -11.11 30.31
N GLU A 113 -14.24 -10.10 31.15
CA GLU A 113 -13.74 -9.97 32.52
C GLU A 113 -12.23 -9.84 32.71
N GLN A 114 -11.70 -8.63 32.48
CA GLN A 114 -10.63 -8.14 33.35
C GLN A 114 -11.18 -8.01 34.77
N ALA A 115 -10.96 -9.04 35.58
CA ALA A 115 -11.08 -8.94 37.01
C ALA A 115 -10.19 -7.79 37.51
N PRO A 116 -10.66 -6.93 38.43
CA PRO A 116 -9.85 -5.86 38.97
C PRO A 116 -8.64 -6.48 39.68
N VAL A 117 -7.44 -6.16 39.22
CA VAL A 117 -6.22 -6.41 39.97
C VAL A 117 -6.26 -5.54 41.22
N HIS A 118 -6.77 -6.12 42.30
CA HIS A 118 -6.76 -5.53 43.63
C HIS A 118 -5.28 -5.32 44.01
N MET A 119 -4.82 -4.07 43.96
CA MET A 119 -3.55 -3.68 44.57
C MET A 119 -3.67 -3.90 46.08
N ALA A 120 -3.05 -4.98 46.56
CA ALA A 120 -2.72 -5.11 47.97
C ALA A 120 -1.45 -4.28 48.24
N LEU A 121 -1.55 -3.52 49.33
CA LEU A 121 -0.64 -2.49 49.86
C LEU A 121 0.82 -2.92 49.95
#